data_AF-A0A140CQC3-F1
#
_entry.id   AF-A0A140CQC3-F1
#
_cell.length_a   1.000
_cell.length_b   1.000
_cell.length_c   1.000
_cell.angle_alpha   90.00
_cell.angle_beta   90.00
_cell.angle_gamma   90.00
#
_symmetry.space_group_name_H-M   'P 1'
#
loop_
_entity.id
_entity.type
_entity.pdbx_description
1 polymer ?
#
loop_
_entity_poly.entity_id
_entity_poly.type
_entity_poly.pdbx_seq_one_letter_code
_entity_poly.pdbx_strand_id
1 'polypeptide(L)'
;GGMLDTKGYGIAAPPNSPYRTAINGVILKLQEEGKLHILKTKWWKEKRGGGSCRVETSKSSSAANELGLANVGGVFVVLMGGMGVACVIAVCEFVWKSRKVAVEERLSAILHE
;
A
#
# COMPACT_ATOMS: atom_id res chain seq x y z
N GLY A 1 -17.75 4.49 5.08
CA GLY A 1 -18.48 3.61 6.00
C GLY A 1 -18.48 4.24 7.37
N GLY A 2 -19.64 4.70 7.85
CA GLY A 2 -19.79 5.29 9.18
C GLY A 2 -19.77 4.23 10.29
N MET A 3 -19.49 4.66 11.51
CA MET A 3 -19.46 3.81 12.71
C MET A 3 -20.81 3.12 12.88
N LEU A 4 -20.82 1.80 12.75
CA LEU A 4 -22.05 0.99 12.66
C LEU A 4 -22.87 0.92 13.96
N ASP A 5 -22.35 1.37 15.10
CA ASP A 5 -23.14 1.69 16.31
C ASP A 5 -22.27 2.39 17.37
N THR A 6 -22.85 3.25 18.21
CA THR A 6 -22.19 3.79 19.41
C THR A 6 -22.74 3.08 20.65
N LYS A 7 -22.06 2.01 21.09
CA LYS A 7 -22.41 1.28 22.33
C LYS A 7 -21.54 1.71 23.52
N GLY A 8 -22.16 1.81 24.69
CA GLY A 8 -21.48 2.04 25.96
C GLY A 8 -21.40 0.76 26.80
N TYR A 9 -20.31 0.59 27.56
CA TYR A 9 -20.18 -0.45 28.58
C TYR A 9 -20.59 0.10 29.95
N GLY A 10 -21.28 -0.71 30.74
CA GLY A 10 -21.72 -0.34 32.09
C GLY A 10 -21.48 -1.46 33.10
N ILE A 11 -21.45 -1.11 34.39
CA ILE A 11 -21.34 -2.08 35.49
C ILE A 11 -22.74 -2.50 35.93
N ALA A 12 -23.05 -3.79 35.84
CA ALA A 12 -24.34 -4.34 36.26
C ALA A 12 -24.36 -4.63 37.77
N ALA A 13 -25.46 -4.28 38.42
CA ALA A 13 -25.73 -4.56 39.82
C ALA A 13 -27.20 -4.98 40.00
N PRO A 14 -27.53 -5.83 41.00
CA PRO A 14 -28.89 -6.32 41.19
C PRO A 14 -29.88 -5.18 41.47
N PRO A 15 -31.15 -5.33 41.04
CA PRO A 15 -32.18 -4.32 41.29
C PRO A 15 -32.33 -4.09 42.79
N ASN A 16 -32.58 -2.83 43.18
CA ASN A 16 -32.66 -2.37 44.57
C ASN A 16 -31.38 -2.52 45.42
N SER A 17 -30.22 -2.77 44.81
CA SER A 17 -28.97 -2.78 45.55
C SER A 17 -28.59 -1.38 46.04
N PRO A 18 -28.24 -1.21 47.34
CA PRO A 18 -27.82 0.08 47.90
C PRO A 18 -26.48 0.56 47.33
N TYR A 19 -25.71 -0.35 46.71
CA TYR A 19 -24.39 -0.06 46.16
C TYR A 19 -24.44 0.61 44.78
N ARG A 20 -25.60 0.60 44.10
CA ARG A 20 -25.73 1.20 42.75
C ARG A 20 -25.36 2.68 42.75
N THR A 21 -25.89 3.43 43.71
CA THR A 21 -25.66 4.87 43.82
C THR A 21 -24.21 5.18 44.19
N ALA A 22 -23.63 4.40 45.12
CA ALA A 22 -22.23 4.56 45.51
C ALA A 22 -21.27 4.26 44.35
N ILE A 23 -21.49 3.17 43.62
CA ILE A 23 -20.68 2.79 42.45
C ILE A 23 -20.78 3.84 41.36
N ASN A 24 -21.99 4.33 41.06
CA ASN A 24 -22.17 5.38 40.04
C ASN A 24 -21.43 6.68 40.41
N GLY A 25 -21.50 7.09 41.68
CA GLY A 25 -20.78 8.27 42.16
C GLY A 25 -19.26 8.12 42.06
N VAL A 26 -18.71 6.94 42.33
CA VAL A 26 -17.27 6.68 42.19
C VAL A 26 -16.85 6.66 40.72
N ILE A 27 -17.66 6.08 39.82
CA ILE A 27 -17.37 6.08 38.38
C ILE A 27 -17.32 7.50 37.83
N LEU A 28 -18.27 8.36 38.22
CA LEU A 28 -18.28 9.77 37.82
C LEU A 28 -17.02 10.50 38.30
N LYS A 29 -16.63 10.32 39.57
CA LYS A 29 -15.37 10.89 40.09
C LYS A 29 -14.14 10.40 39.32
N LEU A 30 -14.08 9.11 39.00
CA LEU A 30 -12.98 8.54 38.21
C LEU A 30 -12.95 9.07 36.76
N GLN A 31 -14.09 9.45 36.21
CA GLN A 31 -14.21 10.09 34.91
C GLN A 31 -13.77 11.56 34.96
N GLU A 32 -14.20 12.32 35.96
CA GLU A 32 -13.80 13.71 36.21
C GLU A 32 -12.29 13.83 36.48
N GLU A 33 -11.75 12.92 37.30
CA GLU A 33 -10.31 12.81 37.58
C GLU A 33 -9.50 12.27 36.38
N GLY A 34 -10.15 11.85 35.29
CA GLY A 34 -9.49 11.34 34.08
C GLY A 34 -8.79 9.98 34.26
N LYS A 35 -8.97 9.30 35.40
CA LYS A 35 -8.32 8.01 35.69
C LYS A 35 -8.72 6.92 34.71
N LEU A 36 -9.96 6.94 34.23
CA LEU A 36 -10.43 6.02 33.17
C LEU A 36 -9.59 6.15 31.88
N HIS A 37 -9.21 7.38 31.51
CA HIS A 37 -8.38 7.61 30.33
C HIS A 37 -6.94 7.08 30.52
N ILE A 38 -6.37 7.29 31.71
CA ILE A 38 -5.03 6.79 32.06
C ILE A 38 -5.03 5.26 32.01
N LEU A 39 -6.04 4.61 32.59
CA LEU A 39 -6.19 3.16 32.56
C LEU A 39 -6.35 2.63 31.13
N LYS A 40 -7.16 3.29 30.30
CA LYS A 40 -7.30 2.94 28.88
C LYS A 40 -5.94 2.99 28.18
N THR A 41 -5.19 4.08 28.34
CA THR A 41 -3.86 4.23 27.73
C THR A 41 -2.88 3.18 28.23
N LYS A 42 -2.85 2.92 29.54
CA LYS A 42 -1.98 1.92 30.15
C LYS A 42 -2.24 0.51 29.61
N TRP A 43 -3.51 0.10 29.53
CA TRP A 43 -3.86 -1.24 29.08
C TRP A 43 -3.81 -1.41 27.57
N TRP A 44 -4.10 -0.35 26.81
CA TRP A 44 -4.22 -0.42 25.35
C TRP A 44 -2.96 0.00 24.60
N LYS A 45 -2.06 0.77 25.20
CA LYS A 45 -0.81 1.23 24.56
C LYS A 45 0.45 0.68 25.25
N GLU A 46 0.45 0.55 26.58
CA GLU A 46 1.66 0.20 27.33
C GLU A 46 1.76 -1.31 27.66
N LYS A 47 0.66 -1.95 28.03
CA LYS A 47 0.62 -3.37 28.39
C LYS A 47 0.39 -4.27 27.17
N ARG A 48 0.97 -5.49 27.22
CA ARG A 48 0.75 -6.62 26.27
C ARG A 48 0.93 -6.29 24.79
N GLY A 49 1.86 -5.38 24.46
CA GLY A 49 2.19 -5.07 23.07
C GLY A 49 1.18 -4.15 22.36
N GLY A 50 0.29 -3.48 23.08
CA GLY A 50 -0.69 -2.53 22.51
C GLY A 50 -0.08 -1.29 21.83
N GLY A 51 1.20 -1.00 22.09
CA GLY A 51 2.02 -0.03 21.36
C GLY A 51 3.08 -0.67 20.46
N SER A 52 3.17 -2.01 20.45
CA SER A 52 4.09 -2.76 19.58
C SER A 52 3.64 -2.74 18.12
N CYS A 53 2.37 -2.46 17.87
CA CYS A 53 1.91 -1.93 16.59
C CYS A 53 2.21 -0.42 16.49
N ARG A 54 3.46 -0.02 16.74
CA ARG A 54 4.10 0.90 15.79
C ARG A 54 4.32 0.09 14.52
N VAL A 55 3.21 -0.21 13.85
CA VAL A 55 3.29 -0.25 12.39
C VAL A 55 3.99 1.04 12.04
N GLU A 56 4.91 0.95 11.10
CA GLU A 56 5.50 2.06 10.36
C GLU A 56 4.40 2.90 9.63
N THR A 57 3.32 3.24 10.32
CA THR A 57 2.20 4.11 9.97
C THR A 57 2.55 5.56 10.29
N SER A 58 3.83 5.90 10.11
CA SER A 58 4.23 7.25 9.71
C SER A 58 4.85 7.23 8.30
N LYS A 59 4.74 6.11 7.58
CA LYS A 59 5.07 5.98 6.15
C LYS A 59 4.04 5.17 5.35
N SER A 60 2.89 4.78 5.93
CA SER A 60 1.95 3.87 5.24
C SER A 60 0.45 4.08 5.50
N SER A 61 -0.01 5.27 5.89
CA SER A 61 -1.46 5.57 5.89
C SER A 61 -1.86 6.91 5.28
N SER A 62 -0.90 7.63 4.68
CA SER A 62 -1.20 8.78 3.81
C SER A 62 -0.58 8.63 2.41
N ALA A 63 0.04 7.49 2.12
CA ALA A 63 0.70 7.19 0.84
C ALA A 63 0.10 5.96 0.12
N ALA A 64 -1.10 5.53 0.54
CA ALA A 64 -1.83 4.44 -0.10
C ALA A 64 -3.03 5.04 -0.83
N ASN A 65 -2.78 5.64 -2.00
CA ASN A 65 -3.72 5.88 -3.13
C ASN A 65 -3.23 6.97 -4.10
N GLU A 66 -1.97 7.38 -4.09
CA GLU A 66 -1.39 7.95 -5.30
C GLU A 66 -0.91 6.78 -6.14
N LEU A 67 -1.26 6.78 -7.44
CA LEU A 67 -0.80 5.79 -8.42
C LEU A 67 0.72 5.92 -8.57
N GLY A 68 1.45 5.43 -7.57
CA GLY A 68 2.88 5.58 -7.45
C GLY A 68 3.58 4.84 -8.58
N LEU A 69 4.77 5.33 -8.93
CA LEU A 69 5.66 4.75 -9.94
C LEU A 69 5.83 3.22 -9.82
N ALA A 70 5.65 2.67 -8.60
CA ALA A 70 5.66 1.24 -8.33
C ALA A 70 4.54 0.45 -9.05
N ASN A 71 3.34 1.00 -9.22
CA ASN A 71 2.23 0.34 -9.92
C ASN A 71 2.31 0.53 -11.45
N VAL A 72 2.90 1.62 -11.94
CA VAL A 72 3.06 1.91 -13.39
C VAL A 72 4.42 1.47 -13.95
N GLY A 73 5.33 0.99 -13.09
CA GLY A 73 6.68 0.57 -13.47
C GLY A 73 6.71 -0.52 -14.55
N GLY A 74 5.68 -1.38 -14.61
CA GLY A 74 5.56 -2.40 -15.65
C GLY A 74 5.48 -1.82 -17.07
N VAL A 75 4.78 -0.69 -17.26
CA VAL A 75 4.64 -0.04 -18.58
C VAL A 75 5.99 0.47 -19.07
N PHE A 76 6.78 1.08 -18.19
CA PHE A 76 8.09 1.62 -18.56
C PHE A 76 9.08 0.53 -18.97
N VAL A 77 9.07 -0.61 -18.27
CA VAL A 77 9.91 -1.77 -18.59
C VAL A 77 9.55 -2.35 -19.95
N VAL A 78 8.25 -2.49 -20.25
CA VAL A 78 7.79 -2.99 -21.55
C VAL A 78 8.17 -2.04 -22.68
N LEU A 79 8.04 -0.72 -22.47
CA LEU A 79 8.45 0.28 -23.47
C LEU A 79 9.96 0.24 -23.75
N MET A 80 10.79 0.20 -22.71
CA MET A 80 12.25 0.11 -22.87
C MET A 80 12.67 -1.19 -23.55
N GLY A 81 12.05 -2.32 -23.17
CA GLY A 81 12.27 -3.61 -23.82
C GLY A 81 11.86 -3.61 -25.29
N GLY A 82 10.67 -3.08 -25.60
CA GLY A 82 10.13 -2.99 -26.96
C GLY A 82 10.98 -2.13 -27.89
N MET A 83 11.47 -0.98 -27.39
CA MET A 83 12.39 -0.11 -28.14
C MET A 83 13.69 -0.84 -28.47
N GLY A 84 14.30 -1.53 -27.50
CA GLY A 84 15.52 -2.28 -27.71
C GLY A 84 15.36 -3.39 -28.77
N VAL A 85 14.28 -4.18 -28.67
CA VAL A 85 13.98 -5.24 -29.64
C VAL A 85 13.74 -4.67 -31.04
N ALA A 86 12.98 -3.57 -31.16
CA ALA A 86 12.73 -2.91 -32.43
C ALA A 86 14.03 -2.41 -33.09
N CYS A 87 14.93 -1.79 -32.32
CA CYS A 87 16.24 -1.37 -32.81
C CYS A 87 17.08 -2.54 -33.32
N VAL A 88 17.11 -3.66 -32.58
CA VAL A 88 17.85 -4.86 -33.00
C VAL A 88 17.29 -5.43 -34.32
N ILE A 89 15.97 -5.56 -34.42
CA ILE A 89 15.31 -6.04 -35.64
C ILE A 89 15.63 -5.12 -36.82
N ALA A 90 15.54 -3.80 -36.65
CA ALA A 90 15.84 -2.83 -37.70
C ALA A 90 17.29 -2.94 -38.21
N VAL A 91 18.26 -3.12 -37.29
CA VAL A 91 19.67 -3.31 -37.67
C VAL A 91 19.86 -4.64 -38.41
N CYS A 92 19.27 -5.74 -37.93
CA CYS A 92 19.36 -7.05 -38.57
C CYS A 92 18.76 -7.02 -39.99
N GLU A 93 17.55 -6.45 -40.15
CA GLU A 93 16.91 -6.31 -41.45
C GLU A 93 17.72 -5.42 -42.40
N PHE A 94 18.25 -4.30 -41.89
CA PHE A 94 19.06 -3.40 -42.71
C PHE A 94 20.31 -4.11 -43.24
N VAL A 95 21.01 -4.88 -42.39
CA VAL A 95 22.20 -5.65 -42.80
C VAL A 95 21.82 -6.75 -43.80
N TRP A 96 20.77 -7.52 -43.54
CA TRP A 96 20.32 -8.56 -44.48
C TRP A 96 19.90 -7.99 -45.82
N LYS A 97 19.13 -6.89 -45.84
CA LYS A 97 18.68 -6.23 -47.06
C LYS A 97 19.86 -5.63 -47.83
N SER A 98 20.78 -4.97 -47.14
CA SER A 98 22.00 -4.41 -47.76
C SER A 98 22.87 -5.49 -48.38
N ARG A 99 23.04 -6.64 -47.70
CA ARG A 99 23.79 -7.78 -48.25
C ARG A 99 23.07 -8.43 -49.43
N LYS A 100 21.74 -8.61 -49.37
CA LYS A 100 20.96 -9.18 -50.46
C LYS A 100 21.02 -8.31 -51.72
N VAL A 101 20.85 -6.99 -51.56
CA VAL A 101 20.92 -6.03 -52.66
C VAL A 101 22.33 -6.00 -53.28
N ALA A 102 23.38 -5.98 -52.45
CA ALA A 102 24.75 -6.02 -52.96
C ALA A 102 25.07 -7.33 -53.71
N VAL A 103 24.49 -8.47 -53.31
CA VAL A 103 24.66 -9.75 -54.02
C VAL A 103 23.89 -9.76 -55.34
N GLU A 104 22.66 -9.24 -55.39
CA GLU A 104 21.90 -9.14 -56.63
C GLU A 104 22.59 -8.24 -57.66
N GLU A 105 23.14 -7.09 -57.26
CA GLU A 105 23.87 -6.21 -58.19
C GLU A 105 25.16 -6.84 -58.72
N ARG A 106 25.83 -7.68 -57.92
CA ARG A 106 27.02 -8.41 -58.37
C ARG A 106 26.64 -9.51 -59.35
N LEU A 107 25.53 -10.21 -59.12
CA LEU A 107 25.06 -11.28 -60.01
C LEU A 107 24.55 -10.72 -61.34
N SER A 108 23.84 -9.59 -61.33
CA SER A 108 23.38 -8.93 -62.55
C SER A 108 24.54 -8.36 -63.36
N ALA A 109 25.59 -7.83 -62.72
CA ALA A 109 26.80 -7.39 -63.41
C ALA A 109 27.53 -8.57 -64.11
N ILE A 110 27.62 -9.74 -63.47
CA ILE A 110 28.25 -10.94 -64.06
C ILE A 110 27.39 -11.54 -65.19
N LEU A 111 26.06 -11.47 -65.10
CA LEU A 111 25.16 -11.97 -66.15
C LEU A 111 25.09 -11.06 -67.39
N HIS A 112 25.61 -9.84 -67.30
CA HIS A 112 25.61 -8.85 -68.38
C HIS A 112 26.99 -8.70 -69.06
N GLU A 113 27.97 -9.51 -68.66
CA GLU A 113 29.26 -9.77 -69.34
C GLU A 113 29.19 -11.11 -70.08
#